data_AF-A0A749VST0-F1
#
_entry.id   AF-A0A749VST0-F1
#
_cell.length_a   1.000
_cell.length_b   1.000
_cell.length_c   1.000
_cell.angle_alpha   90.00
_cell.angle_beta   90.00
_cell.angle_gamma   90.00
#
_symmetry.space_group_name_H-M   'P 1'
#
loop_
_entity.id
_entity.type
_entity.pdbx_description
1 polymer ?
#
loop_
_entity_poly.entity_id
_entity_poly.type
_entity_poly.pdbx_seq_one_letter_code
_entity_poly.pdbx_strand_id
1 'polypeptide(L)'
;MKSLVLRTGIARSEKMRRAPFLLTPLALIVCASAQAAVVPSVPGAGTLGNQLRQESVRTPAAPISAPLVLPEEGPARRVLSVDNHTTVSVKQVVFTGNPPGLKGLSETDLQRELAVDLNRPQTFAGLESMAQKITALYRHHGLLVARAVLPPQTLKDGVLTIRIIPGRYDSAH
;
A
#
# COMPACT_ATOMS: atom_id res chain seq x y z
N MET A 1 32.13 32.45 -46.59
CA MET A 1 32.51 32.19 -48.00
C MET A 1 31.30 32.45 -48.86
N LYS A 2 31.41 33.41 -49.78
CA LYS A 2 30.32 34.00 -50.59
C LYS A 2 30.36 33.42 -52.02
N SER A 3 29.20 33.51 -52.69
CA SER A 3 28.94 33.23 -54.12
C SER A 3 28.73 31.75 -54.45
N LEU A 4 27.52 31.24 -54.74
CA LEU A 4 26.44 31.74 -55.59
C LEU A 4 26.87 31.85 -57.06
N VAL A 5 26.70 30.70 -57.73
CA VAL A 5 26.11 30.44 -59.05
C VAL A 5 26.04 31.65 -59.99
N LEU A 6 26.61 31.52 -61.20
CA LEU A 6 25.90 31.80 -62.46
C LEU A 6 26.76 31.43 -63.69
N ARG A 7 26.06 31.28 -64.82
CA ARG A 7 26.53 31.17 -66.21
C ARG A 7 26.84 29.72 -66.64
N THR A 8 26.38 29.20 -67.78
CA THR A 8 26.01 29.83 -69.05
C THR A 8 25.09 28.88 -69.81
N GLY A 9 23.99 29.38 -70.38
CA GLY A 9 23.22 28.65 -71.37
C GLY A 9 23.86 28.76 -72.75
N ILE A 10 23.74 27.72 -73.59
CA ILE A 10 23.76 27.87 -75.04
C ILE A 10 22.69 26.92 -75.60
N ALA A 11 21.72 27.52 -76.28
CA ALA A 11 20.70 26.86 -77.06
C ALA A 11 21.11 26.79 -78.54
N ARG A 12 20.53 25.79 -79.24
CA ARG A 12 20.23 25.72 -80.69
C ARG A 12 21.38 25.80 -81.70
N SER A 13 21.40 24.83 -82.62
CA SER A 13 21.10 25.03 -84.06
C SER A 13 21.09 23.65 -84.76
N GLU A 14 19.91 23.13 -85.12
CA GLU A 14 19.37 23.04 -86.49
C GLU A 14 20.04 22.00 -87.40
N LYS A 15 19.21 21.01 -87.74
CA LYS A 15 19.03 20.34 -89.05
C LYS A 15 20.28 19.92 -89.83
N MET A 16 20.30 18.68 -90.30
CA MET A 16 19.72 18.35 -91.61
C MET A 16 20.13 16.92 -92.03
N ARG A 17 19.12 16.04 -92.16
CA ARG A 17 18.95 14.99 -93.19
C ARG A 17 20.13 14.05 -93.48
N ARG A 18 19.92 12.75 -93.23
CA ARG A 18 19.54 11.74 -94.24
C ARG A 18 19.46 10.37 -93.55
N ALA A 19 18.29 9.76 -93.59
CA ALA A 19 18.06 8.34 -93.33
C ALA A 19 18.06 7.59 -94.68
N PRO A 20 17.84 6.26 -94.74
CA PRO A 20 18.01 5.21 -93.73
C PRO A 20 18.95 4.11 -94.30
N PHE A 21 19.01 2.95 -93.64
CA PHE A 21 18.90 1.61 -94.24
C PHE A 21 19.96 0.61 -93.73
N LEU A 22 19.41 -0.52 -93.29
CA LEU A 22 19.95 -1.89 -93.26
C LEU A 22 20.68 -2.44 -92.02
N LEU A 23 20.05 -3.52 -91.54
CA LEU A 23 20.53 -4.74 -90.89
C LEU A 23 20.19 -4.97 -89.41
N THR A 24 19.29 -5.93 -89.25
CA THR A 24 18.59 -6.54 -88.11
C THR A 24 19.48 -7.56 -87.33
N PRO A 25 18.94 -8.37 -86.38
CA PRO A 25 18.88 -8.18 -84.93
C PRO A 25 19.69 -9.27 -84.14
N LEU A 26 19.54 -9.35 -82.80
CA LEU A 26 19.65 -10.56 -81.94
C LEU A 26 20.72 -10.56 -80.81
N ALA A 27 20.28 -11.03 -79.63
CA ALA A 27 20.99 -11.53 -78.42
C ALA A 27 21.30 -10.49 -77.30
N LEU A 28 20.50 -10.40 -76.23
CA LEU A 28 20.39 -11.25 -75.01
C LEU A 28 21.33 -10.78 -73.86
N ILE A 29 20.75 -10.73 -72.64
CA ILE A 29 21.37 -10.98 -71.31
C ILE A 29 22.18 -9.83 -70.68
N VAL A 30 22.05 -9.44 -69.40
CA VAL A 30 21.20 -9.81 -68.25
C VAL A 30 21.31 -8.66 -67.23
N CYS A 31 20.21 -8.38 -66.53
CA CYS A 31 20.17 -7.52 -65.35
C CYS A 31 21.00 -8.09 -64.19
N ALA A 32 21.91 -7.30 -63.62
CA ALA A 32 22.48 -7.56 -62.30
C ALA A 32 22.14 -6.38 -61.38
N SER A 33 20.91 -6.36 -60.85
CA SER A 33 20.59 -5.53 -59.70
C SER A 33 20.92 -6.35 -58.43
N ALA A 34 22.01 -5.99 -57.76
CA ALA A 34 22.31 -6.51 -56.43
C ALA A 34 21.27 -5.92 -55.45
N GLN A 35 20.23 -6.67 -55.10
CA GLN A 35 19.42 -6.34 -53.93
C GLN A 35 20.24 -6.71 -52.69
N ALA A 36 20.67 -5.70 -51.92
CA ALA A 36 21.13 -5.92 -50.57
C ALA A 36 19.95 -6.43 -49.73
N ALA A 37 20.02 -7.68 -49.29
CA ALA A 37 19.03 -8.26 -48.39
C ALA A 37 19.14 -7.57 -47.02
N VAL A 38 18.04 -6.93 -46.58
CA VAL A 38 17.90 -6.43 -45.22
C VAL A 38 17.63 -7.64 -44.32
N VAL A 39 18.66 -8.12 -43.62
CA VAL A 39 18.49 -9.18 -42.61
C VAL A 39 17.74 -8.61 -41.41
N PRO A 40 16.59 -9.19 -41.00
CA PRO A 40 15.95 -8.79 -39.77
C PRO A 40 16.88 -9.12 -38.60
N SER A 41 17.24 -8.12 -37.80
CA SER A 41 18.05 -8.32 -36.60
C SER A 41 17.27 -9.19 -35.62
N VAL A 42 17.66 -10.46 -35.50
CA VAL A 42 17.16 -11.37 -34.46
C VAL A 42 17.53 -10.75 -33.11
N PRO A 43 16.56 -10.45 -32.22
CA PRO A 43 16.85 -9.89 -30.91
C PRO A 43 17.86 -10.78 -30.18
N GLY A 44 19.00 -10.22 -29.78
CA GLY A 44 20.04 -10.97 -29.06
C GLY A 44 19.53 -11.52 -27.74
N ALA A 45 20.09 -12.63 -27.25
CA ALA A 45 19.61 -13.36 -26.06
C ALA A 45 19.48 -12.51 -24.76
N GLY A 46 20.07 -11.31 -24.72
CA GLY A 46 19.93 -10.37 -23.60
C GLY A 46 18.73 -9.42 -23.66
N THR A 47 18.01 -9.33 -24.79
CA THR A 47 16.90 -8.37 -24.95
C THR A 47 15.72 -8.70 -24.05
N LEU A 48 15.37 -9.97 -23.93
CA LEU A 48 14.29 -10.44 -23.05
C LEU A 48 14.65 -10.22 -21.57
N GLY A 49 15.90 -10.45 -21.19
CA GLY A 49 16.39 -10.18 -19.85
C GLY A 49 16.36 -8.69 -19.49
N ASN A 50 16.69 -7.81 -20.44
CA ASN A 50 16.56 -6.37 -20.25
C ASN A 50 15.10 -5.94 -20.12
N GLN A 51 14.21 -6.48 -20.95
CA GLN A 51 12.77 -6.19 -20.87
C GLN A 51 12.15 -6.65 -19.55
N LEU A 52 12.48 -7.85 -19.08
CA LEU A 52 12.03 -8.37 -17.78
C LEU A 52 12.56 -7.52 -16.62
N ARG A 53 13.82 -7.08 -16.68
CA ARG A 53 14.38 -6.16 -15.68
C ARG A 53 13.68 -4.80 -15.71
N GLN A 54 13.34 -4.27 -16.89
CA GLN A 54 12.63 -3.00 -17.02
C GLN A 54 11.18 -3.07 -16.52
N GLU A 55 10.48 -4.19 -16.73
CA GLU A 55 9.14 -4.42 -16.17
C GLU A 55 9.20 -4.55 -14.64
N SER A 56 10.21 -5.24 -14.09
CA SER A 56 10.38 -5.40 -12.64
C SER A 56 10.72 -4.11 -11.88
N VAL A 57 11.21 -3.08 -12.59
CA VAL A 57 11.55 -1.76 -12.01
C VAL A 57 10.32 -0.86 -11.90
N ARG A 58 9.15 -1.25 -12.43
CA ARG A 58 7.89 -0.55 -12.12
C ARG A 58 7.54 -0.80 -10.67
N THR A 59 7.95 0.13 -9.80
CA THR A 59 7.51 0.18 -8.42
C THR A 59 5.98 0.26 -8.42
N PRO A 60 5.26 -0.70 -7.80
CA PRO A 60 3.81 -0.60 -7.66
C PRO A 60 3.47 0.73 -6.99
N ALA A 61 2.43 1.42 -7.48
CA ALA A 61 1.90 2.57 -6.76
C ALA A 61 1.53 2.13 -5.34
N ALA A 62 1.98 2.88 -4.34
CA ALA A 62 1.66 2.59 -2.95
C ALA A 62 0.14 2.42 -2.81
N PRO A 63 -0.34 1.35 -2.13
CA PRO A 63 -1.76 1.17 -1.93
C PRO A 63 -2.30 2.42 -1.22
N ILE A 64 -3.38 2.98 -1.77
CA ILE A 64 -4.14 4.07 -1.15
C ILE A 64 -4.51 3.57 0.25
N SER A 65 -3.97 4.20 1.29
CA SER A 65 -4.16 3.76 2.67
C SER A 65 -5.65 3.77 2.99
N ALA A 66 -6.28 2.59 3.03
CA ALA A 66 -7.66 2.48 3.47
C ALA A 66 -7.73 2.95 4.94
N PRO A 67 -8.76 3.72 5.33
CA PRO A 67 -8.96 4.08 6.73
C PRO A 67 -9.00 2.82 7.58
N LEU A 68 -8.27 2.81 8.71
CA LEU A 68 -8.38 1.72 9.68
C LEU A 68 -9.79 1.75 10.29
N VAL A 69 -10.69 0.92 9.77
CA VAL A 69 -12.04 0.73 10.33
C VAL A 69 -11.94 -0.32 11.44
N LEU A 70 -12.10 0.13 12.69
CA LEU A 70 -12.24 -0.77 13.82
C LEU A 70 -13.63 -1.43 13.76
N PRO A 71 -13.75 -2.75 13.97
CA PRO A 71 -15.06 -3.38 14.15
C PRO A 71 -15.77 -2.77 15.35
N GLU A 72 -17.04 -2.39 15.15
CA GLU A 72 -17.96 -2.04 16.24
C GLU A 72 -17.92 -3.14 17.30
N GLU A 73 -17.92 -2.77 18.59
CA GLU A 73 -17.94 -3.76 19.67
C GLU A 73 -19.20 -4.63 19.52
N GLY A 74 -18.99 -5.89 19.12
CA GLY A 74 -20.06 -6.77 18.67
C GLY A 74 -21.14 -7.06 19.73
N PRO A 75 -22.33 -7.49 19.29
CA PRO A 75 -23.51 -7.68 20.15
C PRO A 75 -23.31 -8.70 21.28
N ALA A 76 -22.30 -9.56 21.21
CA ALA A 76 -21.96 -10.54 22.25
C ALA A 76 -21.67 -9.90 23.62
N ARG A 77 -21.20 -8.65 23.69
CA ARG A 77 -20.98 -7.97 24.98
C ARG A 77 -22.28 -7.51 25.65
N ARG A 78 -23.33 -7.14 24.90
CA ARG A 78 -24.60 -6.67 25.49
C ARG A 78 -25.36 -7.77 26.24
N VAL A 79 -25.14 -9.03 25.91
CA VAL A 79 -25.91 -10.16 26.49
C VAL A 79 -25.45 -10.48 27.91
N LEU A 80 -24.21 -10.16 28.29
CA LEU A 80 -23.68 -10.40 29.64
C LEU A 80 -24.15 -9.35 30.67
N SER A 81 -24.68 -8.22 30.22
CA SER A 81 -25.11 -7.09 31.08
C SER A 81 -26.55 -7.22 31.61
N VAL A 82 -27.20 -8.38 31.48
CA VAL A 82 -28.61 -8.58 31.88
C VAL A 82 -28.77 -8.83 33.39
N ASP A 83 -27.75 -9.38 34.03
CA ASP A 83 -27.62 -9.51 35.48
C ASP A 83 -27.07 -8.19 36.07
N ASN A 84 -27.94 -7.37 36.66
CA ASN A 84 -27.57 -6.09 37.30
C ASN A 84 -27.82 -6.06 38.81
N HIS A 85 -28.12 -7.20 39.44
CA HIS A 85 -28.53 -7.22 40.85
C HIS A 85 -27.38 -7.55 41.80
N THR A 86 -26.36 -8.27 41.32
CA THR A 86 -25.18 -8.58 42.13
C THR A 86 -24.19 -7.44 42.09
N THR A 87 -23.79 -6.94 43.26
CA THR A 87 -22.82 -5.85 43.39
C THR A 87 -21.58 -6.27 44.15
N VAL A 88 -20.45 -5.65 43.80
CA VAL A 88 -19.14 -5.82 44.44
C VAL A 88 -18.51 -4.45 44.67
N SER A 89 -17.69 -4.33 45.71
CA SER A 89 -16.93 -3.10 45.96
C SER A 89 -15.49 -3.27 45.46
N VAL A 90 -15.08 -2.39 44.55
CA VAL A 90 -13.69 -2.34 44.04
C VAL A 90 -12.92 -1.29 44.82
N LYS A 91 -11.89 -1.72 45.54
CA LYS A 91 -10.98 -0.84 46.28
C LYS A 91 -9.77 -0.43 45.46
N GLN A 92 -9.27 -1.37 44.65
CA GLN A 92 -8.06 -1.18 43.86
C GLN A 92 -8.19 -1.90 42.52
N VAL A 93 -7.59 -1.31 41.48
CA VAL A 93 -7.46 -1.94 40.17
C VAL A 93 -5.98 -2.26 39.94
N VAL A 94 -5.69 -3.44 39.40
CA VAL A 94 -4.36 -3.88 38.99
C VAL A 94 -4.36 -4.11 37.50
N PHE A 95 -3.39 -3.51 36.81
CA PHE A 95 -3.25 -3.64 35.37
C PHE A 95 -2.22 -4.71 35.01
N THR A 96 -2.58 -5.60 34.10
CA THR A 96 -1.69 -6.66 33.58
C THR A 96 -1.60 -6.57 32.07
N GLY A 97 -0.55 -7.12 31.46
CA GLY A 97 -0.38 -7.07 30.00
C GLY A 97 -0.02 -5.69 29.44
N ASN A 98 0.44 -4.77 30.29
CA ASN A 98 1.00 -3.47 29.90
C ASN A 98 2.51 -3.62 29.65
N PRO A 99 2.99 -3.85 28.42
CA PRO A 99 4.42 -3.81 28.15
C PRO A 99 5.00 -2.43 28.51
N PRO A 100 6.19 -2.37 29.16
CA PRO A 100 6.87 -1.09 29.37
C PRO A 100 7.11 -0.42 28.01
N GLY A 101 6.52 0.76 27.79
CA GLY A 101 6.65 1.50 26.54
C GLY A 101 5.45 1.46 25.59
N LEU A 102 4.27 1.01 26.01
CA LEU A 102 3.01 1.44 25.36
C LEU A 102 2.98 2.97 25.39
N LYS A 103 3.20 3.59 24.21
CA LYS A 103 3.49 5.03 24.06
C LYS A 103 2.54 5.91 24.89
N GLY A 104 3.07 6.51 25.96
CA GLY A 104 2.52 7.73 26.54
C GLY A 104 1.46 7.59 27.65
N LEU A 105 1.17 6.39 28.15
CA LEU A 105 0.18 6.22 29.22
C LEU A 105 0.80 5.51 30.44
N SER A 106 0.89 6.22 31.56
CA SER A 106 1.41 5.65 32.82
C SER A 106 0.30 4.90 33.57
N GLU A 107 0.68 3.99 34.47
CA GLU A 107 -0.30 3.34 35.35
C GLU A 107 -1.07 4.36 36.21
N THR A 108 -0.44 5.46 36.59
CA THR A 108 -1.08 6.56 37.32
C THR A 108 -2.23 7.20 36.53
N ASP A 109 -2.08 7.33 35.20
CA ASP A 109 -3.14 7.86 34.34
C ASP A 109 -4.33 6.90 34.28
N LEU A 110 -4.06 5.59 34.20
CA LEU A 110 -5.09 4.55 34.23
C LEU A 110 -5.85 4.53 35.57
N GLN A 111 -5.13 4.65 36.69
CA GLN A 111 -5.73 4.71 38.02
C GLN A 111 -6.60 5.96 38.18
N ARG A 112 -6.15 7.11 37.64
CA ARG A 112 -6.89 8.37 37.69
C ARG A 112 -8.21 8.28 36.93
N GLU A 113 -8.22 7.67 35.75
CA GLU A 113 -9.43 7.47 34.93
C GLU A 113 -10.52 6.69 35.70
N LEU A 114 -10.11 5.72 36.53
CA LEU A 114 -11.03 4.87 37.29
C LEU A 114 -11.31 5.36 38.72
N ALA A 115 -10.66 6.43 39.19
CA ALA A 115 -10.73 6.86 40.59
C ALA A 115 -12.17 7.11 41.07
N VAL A 116 -13.04 7.61 40.19
CA VAL A 116 -14.45 7.88 40.49
C VAL A 116 -15.23 6.57 40.72
N ASP A 117 -14.79 5.47 40.12
CA ASP A 117 -15.43 4.16 40.16
C ASP A 117 -15.02 3.29 41.35
N LEU A 118 -14.03 3.73 42.13
CA LEU A 118 -13.55 3.02 43.32
C LEU A 118 -14.45 3.26 44.55
N ASN A 119 -14.38 2.33 45.49
CA ASN A 119 -15.02 2.38 46.82
C ASN A 119 -16.55 2.56 46.81
N ARG A 120 -17.21 2.21 45.69
CA ARG A 120 -18.66 2.20 45.56
C ARG A 120 -19.15 0.84 45.04
N PRO A 121 -20.43 0.49 45.26
CA PRO A 121 -21.02 -0.72 44.69
C PRO A 121 -20.98 -0.68 43.16
N GLN A 122 -20.45 -1.74 42.55
CA GLN A 122 -20.38 -1.92 41.10
C GLN A 122 -21.08 -3.22 40.72
N THR A 123 -21.90 -3.18 39.68
CA THR A 123 -22.42 -4.40 39.04
C THR A 123 -21.39 -4.95 38.07
N PHE A 124 -21.61 -6.15 37.52
CA PHE A 124 -20.77 -6.69 36.45
C PHE A 124 -20.66 -5.71 35.26
N ALA A 125 -21.78 -5.09 34.85
CA ALA A 125 -21.79 -4.07 33.80
C ALA A 125 -20.93 -2.84 34.17
N GLY A 126 -20.90 -2.44 35.44
CA GLY A 126 -20.00 -1.41 35.95
C GLY A 126 -18.51 -1.79 35.82
N LEU A 127 -18.17 -3.05 36.11
CA LEU A 127 -16.82 -3.58 35.93
C LEU A 127 -16.40 -3.60 34.46
N GLU A 128 -17.30 -4.00 33.56
CA GLU A 128 -17.07 -3.95 32.12
C GLU A 128 -16.89 -2.50 31.64
N SER A 129 -17.68 -1.57 32.15
CA SER A 129 -17.55 -0.14 31.84
C SER A 129 -16.18 0.42 32.23
N MET A 130 -15.62 0.01 33.38
CA MET A 130 -14.25 0.38 33.76
C MET A 130 -13.23 -0.09 32.72
N ALA A 131 -13.32 -1.33 32.22
CA ALA A 131 -12.44 -1.81 31.15
C ALA A 131 -12.65 -1.04 29.83
N GLN A 132 -13.87 -0.64 29.51
CA GLN A 132 -14.18 0.18 28.35
C GLN A 132 -13.59 1.59 28.45
N LYS A 133 -13.64 2.25 29.62
CA LYS A 133 -13.00 3.55 29.85
C LYS A 133 -11.50 3.50 29.58
N ILE A 134 -10.83 2.46 30.08
CA ILE A 134 -9.40 2.26 29.81
C ILE A 134 -9.13 2.02 28.32
N THR A 135 -9.99 1.24 27.65
CA THR A 135 -9.88 1.04 26.19
C THR A 135 -10.05 2.36 25.43
N ALA A 136 -11.01 3.19 25.82
CA ALA A 136 -11.23 4.51 25.23
C ALA A 136 -10.02 5.42 25.46
N LEU A 137 -9.46 5.42 26.67
CA LEU A 137 -8.26 6.18 27.00
C LEU A 137 -7.08 5.80 26.08
N TYR A 138 -6.82 4.51 25.88
CA TYR A 138 -5.80 4.08 24.91
C TYR A 138 -6.07 4.56 23.48
N ARG A 139 -7.32 4.47 23.01
CA ARG A 139 -7.70 4.95 21.69
C ARG A 139 -7.52 6.46 21.53
N HIS A 140 -7.87 7.24 22.55
CA HIS A 140 -7.63 8.69 22.58
C HIS A 140 -6.14 9.04 22.49
N HIS A 141 -5.27 8.18 23.00
CA HIS A 141 -3.81 8.31 22.90
C HIS A 141 -3.21 7.70 21.61
N GLY A 142 -4.03 7.37 20.61
CA GLY A 142 -3.58 6.88 19.30
C GLY A 142 -3.30 5.37 19.24
N LEU A 143 -3.56 4.63 20.32
CA LEU A 143 -3.41 3.17 20.38
C LEU A 143 -4.74 2.50 19.99
N LEU A 144 -5.09 2.62 18.71
CA LEU A 144 -6.39 2.22 18.16
C LEU A 144 -6.73 0.73 18.35
N VAL A 145 -5.72 -0.13 18.27
CA VAL A 145 -5.86 -1.59 18.36
C VAL A 145 -5.74 -2.13 19.78
N ALA A 146 -5.40 -1.28 20.76
CA ALA A 146 -5.29 -1.70 22.16
C ALA A 146 -6.67 -1.88 22.79
N ARG A 147 -6.80 -2.90 23.65
CA ARG A 147 -8.04 -3.21 24.38
C ARG A 147 -7.74 -3.56 25.82
N ALA A 148 -8.50 -3.01 26.75
CA ALA A 148 -8.58 -3.50 28.10
C ALA A 148 -9.76 -4.46 28.25
N VAL A 149 -9.51 -5.62 28.85
CA VAL A 149 -10.51 -6.67 29.05
C VAL A 149 -10.55 -7.09 30.51
N LEU A 150 -11.73 -7.50 30.95
CA LEU A 150 -11.95 -8.08 32.27
C LEU A 150 -11.75 -9.60 32.18
N PRO A 151 -10.65 -10.17 32.70
CA PRO A 151 -10.47 -11.62 32.72
C PRO A 151 -11.44 -12.28 33.73
N PRO A 152 -11.78 -13.56 33.53
CA PRO A 152 -12.47 -14.36 34.55
C PRO A 152 -11.64 -14.37 35.84
N GLN A 153 -12.20 -13.85 36.92
CA GLN A 153 -11.53 -13.75 38.22
C GLN A 153 -12.55 -13.68 39.34
N THR A 154 -12.12 -13.98 40.55
CA THR A 154 -12.87 -13.70 41.78
C THR A 154 -12.33 -12.42 42.40
N LEU A 155 -13.20 -11.46 42.69
CA LEU A 155 -12.83 -10.26 43.44
C LEU A 155 -12.57 -10.63 44.90
N LYS A 156 -11.30 -10.74 45.26
CA LYS A 156 -10.82 -10.90 46.63
C LYS A 156 -10.32 -9.56 47.14
N ASP A 157 -10.66 -9.22 48.37
CA ASP A 157 -10.25 -7.97 49.05
C ASP A 157 -10.60 -6.66 48.33
N GLY A 158 -11.47 -6.73 47.31
CA GLY A 158 -11.82 -5.60 46.45
C GLY A 158 -10.77 -5.28 45.38
N VAL A 159 -9.87 -6.21 45.05
CA VAL A 159 -8.88 -6.02 43.98
C VAL A 159 -9.43 -6.52 42.64
N LEU A 160 -9.50 -5.62 41.67
CA LEU A 160 -9.94 -5.91 40.29
C LEU A 160 -8.73 -5.98 39.37
N THR A 161 -8.56 -7.09 38.64
CA THR A 161 -7.54 -7.17 37.59
C THR A 161 -8.13 -6.75 36.25
N ILE A 162 -7.48 -5.80 35.56
CA ILE A 162 -7.80 -5.46 34.17
C ILE A 162 -6.60 -5.87 33.31
N ARG A 163 -6.85 -6.64 32.25
CA ARG A 163 -5.79 -7.07 31.33
C ARG A 163 -5.80 -6.22 30.07
N ILE A 164 -4.66 -5.62 29.78
CA ILE A 164 -4.42 -4.80 28.60
C ILE A 164 -3.85 -5.71 27.51
N ILE A 165 -4.43 -5.60 26.33
CA ILE A 165 -4.03 -6.31 25.12
C ILE A 165 -3.61 -5.21 24.14
N PRO A 166 -2.32 -5.01 23.86
CA PRO A 166 -1.82 -3.89 23.06
C PRO A 166 -2.33 -3.90 21.60
N GLY A 167 -2.83 -5.05 21.13
CA GLY A 167 -3.19 -5.27 19.73
C GLY A 167 -1.95 -5.44 18.85
N ARG A 168 -2.09 -6.19 17.76
CA ARG A 168 -1.07 -6.28 16.70
C ARG A 168 -1.71 -5.73 15.44
N TYR A 169 -0.99 -4.87 14.73
CA TYR A 169 -1.34 -4.47 13.38
C TYR A 169 -0.24 -4.97 12.46
N ASP A 170 -0.61 -5.78 11.48
CA ASP A 170 0.32 -6.17 10.42
C ASP A 170 0.50 -4.94 9.53
N SER A 171 1.70 -4.37 9.53
CA SER A 171 2.06 -3.36 8.55
C SER A 171 2.02 -4.04 7.17
N ALA A 172 0.97 -3.73 6.40
CA ALA A 172 0.88 -4.14 5.00
C ALA A 172 2.12 -3.61 4.26
N HIS A 173 2.97 -4.54 3.82
CA HIS A 173 4.14 -4.26 2.99
C HIS A 173 3.78 -4.28 1.52
#